data_AF-A0A7C1DXP2-F1
#
_entry.id   AF-A0A7C1DXP2-F1
#
_cell.length_a   1.000
_cell.length_b   1.000
_cell.length_c   1.000
_cell.angle_alpha   90.00
_cell.angle_beta   90.00
_cell.angle_gamma   90.00
#
_symmetry.space_group_name_H-M   'P 1'
#
loop_
_entity.id
_entity.type
_entity.pdbx_description
1 polymer ?
#
loop_
_entity_poly.entity_id
_entity_poly.type
_entity_poly.pdbx_seq_one_letter_code
_entity_poly.pdbx_strand_id
1 'polypeptide(L)' 'MGVQFRLIWSRKAEDQISKLDFETRDRIVNKLEKACKAPFQFIKKLEASPFHSLRVGKYRLILSIRTNALIIFVVRV' A
#
# COMPACT_ATOMS: atom_id res chain seq x y z
N MET A 1 9.02 -20.06 -8.22
CA MET A 1 8.32 -19.51 -7.04
C MET A 1 8.53 -18.00 -7.04
N GLY A 2 7.48 -17.21 -7.26
CA GLY A 2 7.57 -15.74 -7.19
C GLY A 2 7.54 -15.28 -5.74
N VAL A 3 8.42 -14.36 -5.37
CA VAL A 3 8.43 -13.76 -4.03
C VAL A 3 7.30 -12.73 -3.96
N GLN A 4 6.35 -12.91 -3.04
CA GLN A 4 5.22 -11.99 -2.84
C GLN A 4 5.34 -11.32 -1.47
N PHE A 5 5.15 -10.00 -1.44
CA PHE A 5 5.07 -9.27 -0.18
C PHE A 5 3.73 -9.53 0.50
N ARG A 6 3.75 -9.67 1.84
CA ARG A 6 2.55 -9.66 2.68
C ARG A 6 2.06 -8.23 2.87
N LEU A 7 0.75 -8.04 2.80
CA LEU A 7 0.09 -6.78 3.06
C LEU A 7 -0.41 -6.75 4.51
N ILE A 8 -0.01 -5.74 5.27
CA ILE A 8 -0.47 -5.52 6.65
C ILE A 8 -1.02 -4.11 6.74
N TRP A 9 -2.16 -3.94 7.40
CA TRP A 9 -2.79 -2.66 7.61
C TRP A 9 -2.54 -2.17 9.03
N SER A 10 -2.34 -0.85 9.18
CA SER A 10 -2.51 -0.23 10.48
C SER A 10 -3.99 -0.08 10.78
N ARG A 11 -4.36 -0.09 12.07
CA ARG A 11 -5.73 0.18 12.52
C ARG A 11 -6.31 1.47 11.90
N LYS A 12 -5.49 2.53 11.82
CA LYS A 12 -5.89 3.79 11.19
C LYS A 12 -6.21 3.63 9.71
N ALA A 13 -5.41 2.87 8.96
CA ALA A 13 -5.67 2.63 7.55
C ALA A 13 -6.93 1.77 7.33
N GLU A 14 -7.19 0.79 8.22
CA GLU A 14 -8.44 0.00 8.22
C GLU A 14 -9.66 0.89 8.47
N ASP A 15 -9.59 1.78 9.46
CA ASP A 15 -10.66 2.75 9.77
C ASP A 15 -10.91 3.75 8.64
N GLN A 16 -9.88 4.08 7.86
CA GLN A 16 -10.01 4.98 6.72
C GLN A 16 -10.63 4.27 5.51
N ILE A 17 -10.13 3.07 5.17
CA ILE A 17 -10.61 2.35 4.00
C ILE A 17 -12.06 1.90 4.17
N SER A 18 -12.48 1.55 5.38
CA SER A 18 -13.86 1.14 5.68
C SER A 18 -14.91 2.24 5.39
N LYS A 19 -14.49 3.51 5.45
CA LYS A 19 -15.34 4.68 5.18
C LYS A 19 -15.47 5.03 3.69
N LEU A 20 -14.65 4.43 2.83
CA LEU A 20 -14.70 4.70 1.39
C LEU A 20 -15.85 3.94 0.73
N ASP A 21 -16.27 4.36 -0.45
CA ASP A 21 -17.22 3.59 -1.26
C ASP A 21 -16.59 2.27 -1.76
N PHE A 22 -17.43 1.33 -2.18
CA PHE A 22 -16.98 0.00 -2.61
C PHE A 22 -16.00 0.06 -3.79
N GLU A 23 -16.28 0.89 -4.80
CA GLU A 23 -15.45 0.99 -6.00
C GLU A 23 -14.05 1.52 -5.65
N THR A 24 -13.98 2.55 -4.81
CA THR A 24 -12.71 3.07 -4.31
C THR A 24 -11.93 2.02 -3.53
N ARG A 25 -12.58 1.30 -2.61
CA ARG A 25 -11.92 0.24 -1.82
C ARG A 25 -11.34 -0.85 -2.72
N ASP A 26 -12.15 -1.36 -3.64
CA ASP A 26 -11.77 -2.41 -4.57
C ASP A 26 -10.55 -1.99 -5.42
N ARG A 27 -10.57 -0.77 -5.97
CA ARG A 27 -9.43 -0.22 -6.73
C ARG A 27 -8.16 -0.14 -5.91
N ILE A 28 -8.25 0.24 -4.63
CA ILE A 28 -7.10 0.33 -3.73
C ILE A 28 -6.53 -1.06 -3.44
N VAL A 29 -7.38 -2.01 -3.06
CA VAL A 29 -6.98 -3.39 -2.77
C VAL A 29 -6.32 -4.03 -4.00
N ASN A 30 -6.98 -3.95 -5.16
CA ASN A 30 -6.46 -4.49 -6.42
C ASN A 30 -5.10 -3.88 -6.81
N LYS A 31 -4.88 -2.58 -6.55
CA LYS A 31 -3.58 -1.95 -6.82
C LYS A 31 -2.51 -2.39 -5.83
N LEU A 32 -2.85 -2.56 -4.55
CA LEU A 32 -1.93 -3.07 -3.52
C LEU A 32 -1.53 -4.52 -3.79
N GLU A 33 -2.44 -5.38 -4.24
CA GLU A 33 -2.11 -6.76 -4.62
C GLU A 33 -1.11 -6.82 -5.77
N LYS A 34 -1.28 -5.96 -6.79
CA LYS A 34 -0.29 -5.81 -7.87
C LYS A 34 1.04 -5.31 -7.32
N ALA A 35 1.02 -4.35 -6.39
CA ALA A 35 2.22 -3.85 -5.74
C ALA A 35 2.90 -4.92 -4.86
N CYS A 36 2.18 -5.88 -4.29
CA CYS A 36 2.79 -6.98 -3.53
C CYS A 36 3.63 -7.91 -4.40
N LYS A 37 3.33 -8.00 -5.71
CA LYS A 37 4.10 -8.79 -6.68
C LYS A 37 5.33 -8.05 -7.22
N ALA A 38 5.25 -6.72 -7.34
CA ALA A 38 6.33 -5.89 -7.87
C ALA A 38 6.33 -4.49 -7.23
N PRO A 39 6.71 -4.35 -5.95
CA PRO A 39 6.52 -3.12 -5.19
C PRO A 39 7.27 -1.92 -5.79
N PHE A 40 8.50 -2.15 -6.24
CA PHE A 40 9.37 -1.10 -6.79
C PHE A 40 8.90 -0.54 -8.14
N GLN A 41 7.94 -1.20 -8.82
CA GLN A 41 7.34 -0.67 -10.05
C GLN A 41 6.24 0.38 -9.78
N PHE A 42 5.57 0.30 -8.64
CA PHE A 42 4.38 1.11 -8.36
C PHE A 42 4.59 2.13 -7.24
N ILE A 43 5.50 1.83 -6.31
CA ILE A 43 5.66 2.57 -5.08
C ILE A 43 6.86 3.54 -5.20
N LYS A 44 6.64 4.81 -4.85
CA LYS A 44 7.68 5.85 -4.85
C LYS A 44 8.11 6.17 -3.43
N LYS A 45 9.42 6.22 -3.15
CA LYS A 45 9.95 6.71 -1.86
C LYS A 45 9.59 8.19 -1.68
N LEU A 46 9.21 8.59 -0.48
CA LEU A 46 9.00 10.00 -0.14
C LEU A 46 10.35 10.64 0.20
N GLU A 47 10.56 11.88 -0.25
CA GLU A 47 11.76 12.65 0.06
C GLU A 47 11.87 12.88 1.57
N ALA A 48 13.10 12.80 2.09
CA ALA A 48 13.41 12.98 3.51
C ALA A 48 12.58 12.10 4.49
N SER A 49 12.08 10.94 4.04
CA SER A 49 11.20 10.08 4.83
C SER A 49 11.49 8.59 4.62
N PRO A 50 11.31 7.74 5.65
CA PRO A 50 11.37 6.29 5.50
C PRO A 50 10.11 5.71 4.81
N PHE A 51 9.09 6.53 4.58
CA PHE A 51 7.83 6.12 3.99
C PHE A 51 7.86 6.19 2.47
N HIS A 52 6.88 5.52 1.88
CA HIS A 52 6.65 5.46 0.46
C HIS A 52 5.21 5.82 0.13
N SER A 53 4.94 6.15 -1.13
CA SER A 53 3.63 6.54 -1.63
C SER A 53 3.20 5.64 -2.78
N LEU A 54 1.94 5.21 -2.75
CA LEU A 54 1.26 4.56 -3.87
C LEU A 54 0.04 5.39 -4.28
N ARG A 55 0.01 5.84 -5.54
CA ARG A 55 -1.12 6.61 -6.07
C ARG A 55 -2.19 5.68 -6.64
N VAL A 56 -3.43 5.87 -6.19
CA VAL A 56 -4.62 5.17 -6.70
C VAL A 56 -5.70 6.20 -7.02
N GLY A 57 -5.76 6.63 -8.29
CA GLY A 57 -6.66 7.72 -8.70
C GLY A 57 -6.37 9.02 -7.95
N LYS A 58 -7.35 9.46 -7.15
CA LYS A 58 -7.25 10.65 -6.26
C LYS A 58 -6.67 10.35 -4.88
N TYR A 59 -6.50 9.08 -4.51
CA TYR A 59 -5.95 8.68 -3.21
C TYR A 59 -4.44 8.46 -3.28
N ARG A 60 -3.76 8.72 -2.16
CA ARG A 60 -2.33 8.47 -2.00
C ARG A 60 -2.12 7.70 -0.70
N LEU A 61 -1.83 6.42 -0.84
CA LEU A 61 -1.51 5.56 0.28
C LEU A 61 -0.09 5.85 0.76
N ILE A 62 0.09 5.87 2.07
CA ILE A 62 1.40 5.96 2.72
C ILE A 62 1.78 4.58 3.22
N LEU A 63 2.96 4.11 2.80
CA LEU A 63 3.43 2.75 2.98
C LEU A 63 4.79 2.73 3.68
N SER A 64 5.02 1.68 4.47
CA SER A 64 6.37 1.28 4.92
C SER A 64 6.70 -0.07 4.32
N ILE A 65 7.81 -0.17 3.58
CA ILE A 65 8.26 -1.42 2.95
C ILE A 65 9.40 -1.99 3.78
N ARG A 66 9.26 -3.24 4.23
CA ARG A 66 10.30 -4.00 4.90
C ARG A 66 10.73 -5.15 3.99
N THR A 67 11.77 -4.93 3.19
CA THR A 67 12.26 -5.88 2.19
C THR A 67 12.75 -7.18 2.82
N ASN A 68 13.46 -7.11 3.93
CA ASN A 68 13.99 -8.29 4.64
C ASN A 68 12.89 -9.24 5.14
N ALA A 69 11.69 -8.71 5.41
CA ALA A 69 10.55 -9.48 5.90
C ALA A 69 9.44 -9.66 4.84
N LEU A 70 9.65 -9.11 3.64
CA LEU A 70 8.68 -9.07 2.55
C LEU A 70 7.32 -8.52 3.02
N ILE A 71 7.31 -7.37 3.69
CA ILE A 71 6.08 -6.73 4.19
C ILE A 71 5.89 -5.37 3.52
N ILE A 72 4.67 -5.12 3.04
CA ILE A 72 4.15 -3.78 2.76
C ILE A 72 3.16 -3.46 3.88
N PHE A 73 3.50 -2.46 4.69
CA PHE A 73 2.67 -1.99 5.79
C PHE A 73 1.94 -0.70 5.39
N VAL A 74 0.61 -0.72 5.37
CA VAL A 74 -0.24 0.43 5.03
C VAL A 74 -0.44 1.31 6.26
N VAL A 75 0.24 2.45 6.26
CA VAL A 75 0.21 3.43 7.36
C VAL A 75 -1.03 4.31 7.26
N ARG A 76 -1.44 4.67 6.05
CA ARG A 76 -2.57 5.56 5.80
C ARG A 76 -3.12 5.37 4.39
N VAL A 77 -4.43 5.55 4.23
CA VAL A 77 -5.14 5.63 2.95
C VAL A 77 -5.48 7.07 2.60
#